data_AF-A0A2X3J1N8-F1
#
_entry.id   AF-A0A2X3J1N8-F1
#
_cell.length_a   1.000
_cell.length_b   1.000
_cell.length_c   1.000
_cell.angle_alpha   90.00
_cell.angle_beta   90.00
_cell.angle_gamma   90.00
#
_symmetry.space_group_name_H-M   'P 1'
#
loop_
_entity.id
_entity.type
_entity.pdbx_description
1 polymer ?
#
loop_
_entity_poly.entity_id
_entity_poly.type
_entity_poly.pdbx_seq_one_letter_code
_entity_poly.pdbx_strand_id
1 'polypeptide(L)'
;MQRFGTQLHPQRDRSRKASLEWLAGSRVLASLSLYPEVTRDDAQRTVGALLLIRDGLEAEPEASWPDLNALYSALESRLVKAGGVDAVVPQNASDATQPSHLSGSTDSQAPMLTRITSGQDLLAQARTLTSYLREQPDGWLAAHRLMKSLRHDTLREIPAPDAEGKTRIEPPRADQRAMLKRLYLQQSWSEILEQADSAFSRGANHLWFDLQWYIHEALMKLGQDVTADVIIADLKGFLRRLTGLETLAFNDGTPFADEVTLNWINTRVLDDLSGWHDESTSTVSMAENDILALEPEALEKADHEGLDATFQWLQARPGMGSAKDKWLLRLLMARVAEQKGKNELALHLLGELDSLAQTITLTQWTPSLLFEVKSRRLRLLRMKASRSEIDKSRLQPEMEQLLAGLIAIDPASSAVLCG
;
A
#
# COMPACT_ATOMS: atom_id res chain seq x y z
N MET A 1 51.19 -11.38 10.64
CA MET A 1 51.89 -12.15 9.60
C MET A 1 52.82 -11.28 8.75
N GLN A 2 52.37 -10.16 8.18
CA GLN A 2 53.20 -9.29 7.30
C GLN A 2 54.54 -8.80 7.90
N ARG A 3 54.61 -8.54 9.22
CA ARG A 3 55.83 -7.99 9.86
C ARG A 3 56.85 -9.05 10.31
N PHE A 4 56.40 -10.25 10.65
CA PHE A 4 57.24 -11.28 11.29
C PHE A 4 57.25 -12.62 10.55
N GLY A 5 56.34 -12.84 9.59
CA GLY A 5 56.29 -14.01 8.71
C GLY A 5 56.57 -15.33 9.43
N THR A 6 57.63 -16.00 8.99
CA THR A 6 58.09 -17.31 9.49
C THR A 6 58.72 -17.26 10.88
N GLN A 7 59.05 -16.08 11.42
CA GLN A 7 59.59 -15.89 12.77
C GLN A 7 58.50 -15.95 13.85
N LEU A 8 57.21 -15.95 13.46
CA LEU A 8 56.10 -16.18 14.38
C LEU A 8 56.08 -17.63 14.86
N HIS A 9 56.08 -17.80 16.18
CA HIS A 9 55.87 -19.09 16.81
C HIS A 9 54.38 -19.49 16.74
N PRO A 10 54.08 -20.79 16.61
CA PRO A 10 55.01 -21.91 16.55
C PRO A 10 55.74 -22.02 15.20
N GLN A 11 57.03 -22.40 15.25
CA GLN A 11 57.91 -22.52 14.08
C GLN A 11 57.71 -23.82 13.28
N ARG A 12 57.09 -24.84 13.87
CA ARG A 12 56.77 -26.10 13.18
C ARG A 12 55.48 -25.94 12.39
N ASP A 13 55.51 -26.26 11.10
CA ASP A 13 54.38 -26.07 10.17
C ASP A 13 53.08 -26.72 10.67
N ARG A 14 53.16 -27.97 11.15
CA ARG A 14 51.99 -28.68 11.71
C ARG A 14 51.39 -27.99 12.93
N SER A 15 52.23 -27.42 13.79
CA SER A 15 51.78 -26.68 14.98
C SER A 15 51.22 -25.31 14.60
N ARG A 16 51.78 -24.67 13.56
CA ARG A 16 51.29 -23.39 13.02
C ARG A 16 49.92 -23.56 12.39
N LYS A 17 49.75 -24.58 11.55
CA LYS A 17 48.46 -24.98 10.98
C LYS A 17 47.42 -25.22 12.08
N ALA A 18 47.72 -26.07 13.06
CA ALA A 18 46.80 -26.35 14.16
C ALA A 18 46.43 -25.10 14.99
N SER A 19 47.34 -24.14 15.15
CA SER A 19 47.06 -22.89 15.86
C SER A 19 46.09 -21.97 15.12
N LEU A 20 46.10 -22.00 13.79
CA LEU A 20 45.16 -21.26 12.94
C LEU A 20 43.81 -21.99 12.84
N GLU A 21 43.82 -23.30 12.68
CA GLU A 21 42.60 -24.14 12.67
C GLU A 21 41.86 -24.10 14.01
N TRP A 22 42.54 -23.83 15.12
CA TRP A 22 41.89 -23.62 16.42
C TRP A 22 40.83 -22.51 16.37
N LEU A 23 41.03 -21.47 15.54
CA LEU A 23 40.04 -20.40 15.35
C LEU A 23 38.73 -20.95 14.77
N ALA A 24 38.79 -22.00 13.95
CA ALA A 24 37.64 -22.72 13.41
C ALA A 24 37.15 -23.87 14.29
N GLY A 25 37.73 -24.03 15.49
CA GLY A 25 37.36 -25.08 16.43
C GLY A 25 35.99 -24.86 17.08
N SER A 26 35.36 -25.96 17.51
CA SER A 26 34.01 -25.98 18.09
C SER A 26 33.82 -25.01 19.27
N ARG A 27 34.85 -24.79 20.09
CA ARG A 27 34.78 -23.86 21.23
C ARG A 27 34.60 -22.41 20.77
N VAL A 28 35.33 -21.99 19.73
CA VAL A 28 35.21 -20.63 19.18
C VAL A 28 33.85 -20.47 18.51
N LEU A 29 33.42 -21.45 17.70
CA LEU A 29 32.12 -21.43 17.05
C LEU A 29 30.96 -21.40 18.06
N ALA A 30 31.04 -22.18 19.14
CA ALA A 30 30.06 -22.15 20.23
C ALA A 30 30.02 -20.77 20.90
N SER A 31 31.17 -20.13 21.14
CA SER A 31 31.21 -18.77 21.66
C SER A 31 30.60 -17.75 20.71
N LEU A 32 30.85 -17.85 19.40
CA LEU A 32 30.23 -16.98 18.39
C LEU A 32 28.71 -17.14 18.33
N SER A 33 28.18 -18.34 18.62
CA SER A 33 26.74 -18.58 18.64
C SER A 33 26.00 -17.89 19.78
N LEU A 34 26.71 -17.51 20.86
CA LEU A 34 26.14 -16.76 21.98
C LEU A 34 25.88 -15.29 21.63
N TYR A 35 26.51 -14.79 20.58
CA TYR A 35 26.39 -13.41 20.09
C TYR A 35 25.94 -13.45 18.62
N PRO A 36 24.67 -13.79 18.34
CA PRO A 36 24.19 -14.00 16.98
C PRO A 36 24.20 -12.71 16.14
N GLU A 37 24.17 -11.55 16.79
CA GLU A 37 24.20 -10.23 16.17
C GLU A 37 25.49 -10.01 15.35
N VAL A 38 25.32 -9.53 14.12
CA VAL A 38 26.42 -9.14 13.23
C VAL A 38 26.01 -7.85 12.54
N THR A 39 26.79 -6.79 12.71
CA THR A 39 26.64 -5.55 11.92
C THR A 39 27.37 -5.69 10.59
N ARG A 40 26.99 -4.89 9.60
CA ARG A 40 27.69 -4.82 8.30
C ARG A 40 29.18 -4.52 8.48
N ASP A 41 29.51 -3.56 9.32
CA ASP A 41 30.89 -3.15 9.58
C ASP A 41 31.71 -4.29 10.21
N ASP A 42 31.14 -4.98 11.20
CA ASP A 42 31.81 -6.11 11.84
C ASP A 42 31.99 -7.28 10.88
N ALA A 43 30.99 -7.56 10.04
CA ALA A 43 31.09 -8.57 8.98
C ALA A 43 32.20 -8.22 7.98
N GLN A 44 32.22 -6.99 7.48
CA GLN A 44 33.25 -6.53 6.54
C GLN A 44 34.65 -6.61 7.15
N ARG A 45 34.81 -6.20 8.41
CA ARG A 45 36.09 -6.32 9.14
C ARG A 45 36.49 -7.78 9.30
N THR A 46 35.55 -8.66 9.65
CA THR A 46 35.81 -10.10 9.85
C THR A 46 36.21 -10.77 8.53
N VAL A 47 35.48 -10.50 7.44
CA VAL A 47 35.83 -10.99 6.09
C VAL A 47 37.20 -10.45 5.68
N GLY A 48 37.45 -9.16 5.87
CA GLY A 48 38.75 -8.55 5.56
C GLY A 48 39.91 -9.19 6.33
N ALA A 49 39.73 -9.49 7.61
CA ALA A 49 40.73 -10.20 8.40
C ALA A 49 40.98 -11.62 7.89
N LEU A 50 39.93 -12.36 7.52
CA LEU A 50 40.05 -13.70 6.95
C LEU A 50 40.74 -13.70 5.58
N LEU A 51 40.48 -12.70 4.74
CA LEU A 51 41.18 -12.49 3.47
C LEU A 51 42.67 -12.21 3.70
N LEU A 52 43.00 -11.31 4.63
CA LEU A 52 44.40 -11.00 4.97
C LEU A 52 45.16 -12.21 5.54
N ILE A 53 44.48 -13.10 6.28
CA ILE A 53 45.06 -14.37 6.73
C ILE A 53 45.37 -15.26 5.53
N ARG A 54 44.42 -15.41 4.59
CA ARG A 54 44.61 -16.20 3.38
C ARG A 54 45.76 -15.67 2.51
N ASP A 55 45.75 -14.37 2.23
CA ASP A 55 46.79 -13.71 1.42
C ASP A 55 48.17 -13.85 2.08
N GLY A 56 48.23 -13.78 3.42
CA GLY A 56 49.46 -13.99 4.18
C GLY A 56 50.00 -15.43 4.16
N LEU A 57 49.21 -16.40 3.71
CA LEU A 57 49.56 -17.82 3.63
C LEU A 57 49.83 -18.29 2.19
N GLU A 58 49.58 -17.47 1.17
CA GLU A 58 49.83 -17.82 -0.25
C GLU A 58 51.31 -18.14 -0.53
N ALA A 59 52.23 -17.56 0.24
CA ALA A 59 53.66 -17.82 0.13
C ALA A 59 54.10 -19.18 0.71
N GLU A 60 53.21 -19.87 1.43
CA GLU A 60 53.48 -21.15 2.10
C GLU A 60 52.91 -22.33 1.28
N PRO A 61 53.47 -23.55 1.41
CA PRO A 61 53.00 -24.72 0.67
C PRO A 61 51.54 -25.05 1.00
N GLU A 62 50.75 -25.45 0.00
CA GLU A 62 49.30 -25.73 0.13
C GLU A 62 48.96 -26.73 1.25
N ALA A 63 49.83 -27.71 1.52
CA ALA A 63 49.65 -28.68 2.61
C ALA A 63 49.61 -28.04 4.02
N SER A 64 50.21 -26.86 4.17
CA SER A 64 50.28 -26.09 5.41
C SER A 64 49.07 -25.15 5.61
N TRP A 65 48.19 -25.02 4.61
CA TRP A 65 47.02 -24.16 4.70
C TRP A 65 46.02 -24.70 5.73
N PRO A 66 45.52 -23.86 6.65
CA PRO A 66 44.53 -24.24 7.65
C PRO A 66 43.14 -24.35 7.04
N ASP A 67 42.33 -25.30 7.52
CA ASP A 67 40.90 -25.34 7.19
C ASP A 67 40.12 -24.32 8.03
N LEU A 68 39.64 -23.26 7.38
CA LEU A 68 38.81 -22.21 7.99
C LEU A 68 37.36 -22.24 7.49
N ASN A 69 36.94 -23.29 6.76
CA ASN A 69 35.58 -23.39 6.20
C ASN A 69 34.49 -23.27 7.26
N ALA A 70 34.71 -23.85 8.44
CA ALA A 70 33.74 -23.76 9.52
C ALA A 70 33.54 -22.31 10.04
N LEU A 71 34.57 -21.45 9.96
CA LEU A 71 34.42 -20.02 10.26
C LEU A 71 33.66 -19.27 9.17
N TYR A 72 33.96 -19.56 7.89
CA TYR A 72 33.23 -18.97 6.77
C TYR A 72 31.73 -19.33 6.86
N SER A 73 31.40 -20.61 7.06
CA SER A 73 30.02 -21.06 7.23
C SER A 73 29.35 -20.48 8.49
N ALA A 74 30.09 -20.30 9.58
CA ALA A 74 29.53 -19.68 10.79
C ALA A 74 29.25 -18.18 10.59
N LEU A 75 30.12 -17.46 9.90
CA LEU A 75 29.92 -16.05 9.56
C LEU A 75 28.74 -15.88 8.60
N GLU A 76 28.67 -16.71 7.55
CA GLU A 76 27.54 -16.75 6.61
C GLU A 76 26.24 -17.05 7.33
N SER A 77 26.20 -18.10 8.16
CA SER A 77 25.00 -18.45 8.94
C SER A 77 24.56 -17.32 9.87
N ARG A 78 25.50 -16.62 10.52
CA ARG A 78 25.19 -15.47 11.37
C ARG A 78 24.69 -14.28 10.58
N LEU A 79 25.28 -13.97 9.43
CA LEU A 79 24.81 -12.92 8.53
C LEU A 79 23.39 -13.19 8.02
N VAL A 80 23.12 -14.42 7.57
CA VAL A 80 21.79 -14.83 7.12
C VAL A 80 20.79 -14.71 8.27
N LYS A 81 21.13 -15.18 9.47
CA LYS A 81 20.29 -15.07 10.67
C LYS A 81 20.08 -13.64 11.14
N ALA A 82 21.00 -12.71 10.87
CA ALA A 82 20.83 -11.31 11.19
C ALA A 82 19.91 -10.55 10.20
N GLY A 83 19.49 -11.20 9.10
CA GLY A 83 18.66 -10.62 8.04
C GLY A 83 19.43 -10.28 6.76
N GLY A 84 20.72 -10.60 6.68
CA GLY A 84 21.60 -10.26 5.56
C GLY A 84 22.45 -9.01 5.80
N VAL A 85 23.38 -8.74 4.87
CA VAL A 85 24.32 -7.60 4.96
C VAL A 85 23.65 -6.22 4.84
N ASP A 86 22.45 -6.19 4.26
CA ASP A 86 21.67 -4.96 4.04
C ASP A 86 20.51 -4.83 5.05
N ALA A 87 20.44 -5.70 6.07
CA ALA A 87 19.43 -5.61 7.10
C ALA A 87 19.61 -4.35 7.96
N VAL A 88 18.61 -3.48 7.93
CA VAL A 88 18.56 -2.24 8.73
C VAL A 88 18.40 -2.52 10.22
N VAL A 89 17.66 -3.58 10.56
CA VAL A 89 17.43 -4.01 11.95
C VAL A 89 17.87 -5.47 12.07
N PRO A 90 18.73 -5.82 13.05
CA PRO A 90 19.09 -7.20 13.31
C PRO A 90 17.86 -8.06 13.58
N GLN A 91 17.67 -9.14 12.84
CA GLN A 91 16.52 -10.04 13.02
C GLN A 91 16.63 -10.93 14.27
N ASN A 92 17.84 -11.06 14.82
CA ASN A 92 18.11 -11.81 16.04
C ASN A 92 18.94 -10.94 16.97
N ALA A 93 18.33 -10.51 18.08
CA ALA A 93 19.01 -9.85 19.19
C ALA A 93 19.11 -10.82 20.37
N SER A 94 20.25 -10.82 21.04
CA SER A 94 20.46 -11.58 22.26
C SER A 94 20.04 -10.77 23.48
N ASP A 95 19.22 -11.35 24.37
CA ASP A 95 18.83 -10.78 25.67
C ASP A 95 20.00 -10.66 26.67
N ALA A 96 21.23 -10.95 26.24
CA ALA A 96 22.40 -10.87 27.07
C ALA A 96 22.66 -9.41 27.44
N THR A 97 22.24 -9.01 28.63
CA THR A 97 22.70 -7.80 29.33
C THR A 97 24.21 -7.71 29.16
N GLN A 98 24.67 -6.82 28.28
CA GLN A 98 26.08 -6.54 28.15
C GLN A 98 26.58 -6.05 29.51
N PRO A 99 27.55 -6.72 30.16
CA PRO A 99 28.27 -6.08 31.23
C PRO A 99 29.10 -4.97 30.60
N SER A 100 28.81 -3.73 31.01
CA SER A 100 29.50 -2.51 30.62
C SER A 100 30.99 -2.59 31.01
N HIS A 101 31.81 -3.26 30.22
CA HIS A 101 33.25 -3.32 30.46
C HIS A 101 33.96 -2.16 29.78
N LEU A 102 34.19 -1.13 30.60
CA LEU A 102 35.43 -0.36 30.74
C LEU A 102 36.39 -0.44 29.53
N SER A 103 36.16 0.41 28.54
CA SER A 103 37.22 0.84 27.62
C SER A 103 37.38 2.34 27.77
N GLY A 104 38.46 2.74 28.43
CA GLY A 104 38.90 4.13 28.50
C GLY A 104 39.35 4.59 27.12
N SER A 105 38.44 5.23 26.39
CA SER A 105 38.75 6.13 25.29
C SER A 105 37.73 7.25 25.33
N THR A 106 38.20 8.45 25.66
CA THR A 106 37.48 9.71 25.48
C THR A 106 37.03 9.85 24.03
N ASP A 107 35.79 10.30 23.84
CA ASP A 107 35.12 10.60 22.57
C ASP A 107 34.63 9.41 21.71
N SER A 108 33.59 8.74 22.20
CA SER A 108 32.38 8.40 21.42
C SER A 108 31.37 7.79 22.38
N GLN A 109 30.70 8.64 23.17
CA GLN A 109 29.47 8.19 23.81
C GLN A 109 28.44 8.01 22.69
N ALA A 110 28.17 6.76 22.32
CA ALA A 110 26.96 6.42 21.58
C ALA A 110 25.78 7.13 22.27
N PRO A 111 24.92 7.86 21.54
CA PRO A 111 23.90 8.68 22.14
C PRO A 111 23.00 7.77 22.98
N MET A 112 23.13 7.86 24.31
CA MET A 112 22.20 7.19 25.20
C MET A 112 20.84 7.81 24.93
N LEU A 113 19.88 7.02 24.47
CA LEU A 113 18.50 7.46 24.34
C LEU A 113 18.08 7.99 25.71
N THR A 114 17.91 9.32 25.80
CA THR A 114 17.47 9.96 27.03
C THR A 114 16.08 9.43 27.37
N ARG A 115 15.80 9.25 28.66
CA ARG A 115 14.49 8.78 29.10
C ARG A 115 13.41 9.70 28.52
N ILE A 116 12.47 9.13 27.77
CA ILE A 116 11.33 9.88 27.22
C ILE A 116 10.41 10.26 28.37
N THR A 117 10.26 11.56 28.62
CA THR A 117 9.45 12.11 29.72
C THR A 117 8.22 12.88 29.24
N SER A 118 8.15 13.23 27.96
CA SER A 118 7.00 13.92 27.36
C SER A 118 6.73 13.46 25.91
N GLY A 119 5.53 13.78 25.40
CA GLY A 119 5.19 13.54 23.99
C GLY A 119 6.02 14.35 23.01
N GLN A 120 6.51 15.52 23.41
CA GLN A 120 7.43 16.32 22.58
C GLN A 120 8.80 15.64 22.49
N ASP A 121 9.30 15.10 23.60
CA ASP A 121 10.56 14.34 23.61
C ASP A 121 10.44 13.06 22.77
N LEU A 122 9.30 12.36 22.86
CA LEU A 122 8.99 11.19 22.03
C LEU A 122 9.09 11.54 20.54
N LEU A 123 8.43 12.61 20.09
CA LEU A 123 8.47 13.03 18.69
C LEU A 123 9.86 13.55 18.27
N ALA A 124 10.62 14.17 19.18
CA ALA A 124 11.98 14.60 18.90
C ALA A 124 12.92 13.40 18.66
N GLN A 125 12.90 12.40 19.55
CA GLN A 125 13.69 11.18 19.38
C GLN A 125 13.23 10.37 18.16
N ALA A 126 11.91 10.30 17.92
CA ALA A 126 11.37 9.64 16.73
C ALA A 126 11.92 10.26 15.44
N ARG A 127 12.07 11.60 15.37
CA ARG A 127 12.68 12.25 14.21
C ARG A 127 14.12 11.78 13.99
N THR A 128 14.93 11.67 15.04
CA THR A 128 16.30 11.13 14.95
C THR A 128 16.31 9.70 14.42
N LEU A 129 15.42 8.83 14.92
CA LEU A 129 15.28 7.46 14.44
C LEU A 129 14.83 7.41 12.97
N THR A 130 13.84 8.21 12.58
CA THR A 130 13.38 8.28 11.19
C THR A 130 14.43 8.84 10.24
N SER A 131 15.30 9.77 10.70
CA SER A 131 16.43 10.25 9.92
C SER A 131 17.42 9.13 9.61
N TYR A 132 17.79 8.34 10.63
CA TYR A 132 18.65 7.17 10.41
C TYR A 132 18.02 6.16 9.45
N LEU A 133 16.73 5.84 9.60
CA LEU A 133 16.02 4.93 8.71
C LEU A 133 16.02 5.42 7.26
N ARG A 134 15.86 6.73 7.03
CA ARG A 134 15.89 7.31 5.67
C ARG A 134 17.26 7.25 5.00
N GLU A 135 18.34 7.20 5.77
CA GLU A 135 19.71 7.03 5.25
C GLU A 135 19.99 5.59 4.80
N GLN A 136 19.15 4.64 5.19
CA GLN A 136 19.29 3.23 4.80
C GLN A 136 18.65 2.95 3.44
N PRO A 137 19.16 1.93 2.70
CA PRO A 137 18.52 1.48 1.46
C PRO A 137 17.06 1.06 1.72
N ASP A 138 16.15 1.54 0.88
CA ASP A 138 14.70 1.28 0.96
C ASP A 138 14.04 1.59 2.33
N GLY A 139 14.70 2.40 3.18
CA GLY A 139 14.25 2.68 4.54
C GLY A 139 13.15 3.74 4.68
N TRP A 140 12.75 4.39 3.57
CA TRP A 140 11.73 5.45 3.59
C TRP A 140 10.40 4.98 4.18
N LEU A 141 9.88 3.81 3.76
CA LEU A 141 8.59 3.30 4.23
C LEU A 141 8.62 3.05 5.74
N ALA A 142 9.70 2.47 6.25
CA ALA A 142 9.87 2.23 7.68
C ALA A 142 9.89 3.55 8.47
N ALA A 143 10.62 4.55 7.98
CA ALA A 143 10.66 5.89 8.57
C ALA A 143 9.27 6.54 8.59
N HIS A 144 8.56 6.50 7.46
CA HIS A 144 7.23 7.09 7.32
C HIS A 144 6.22 6.44 8.26
N ARG A 145 6.15 5.11 8.31
CA ARG A 145 5.20 4.38 9.18
C ARG A 145 5.52 4.51 10.66
N LEU A 146 6.79 4.62 11.03
CA LEU A 146 7.17 4.95 12.41
C LEU A 146 6.58 6.29 12.84
N MET A 147 6.73 7.33 12.01
CA MET A 147 6.14 8.64 12.31
C MET A 147 4.61 8.60 12.27
N LYS A 148 4.02 7.85 11.34
CA LYS A 148 2.57 7.69 11.20
C LYS A 148 1.95 7.04 12.44
N SER A 149 2.50 5.92 12.91
CA SER A 149 2.00 5.26 14.12
C SER A 149 2.04 6.17 15.34
N LEU A 150 3.14 6.89 15.54
CA LEU A 150 3.28 7.82 16.67
C LEU A 150 2.29 9.00 16.63
N ARG A 151 1.83 9.41 15.44
CA ARG A 151 0.95 10.58 15.27
C ARG A 151 -0.52 10.21 15.10
N HIS A 152 -0.83 9.17 14.33
CA HIS A 152 -2.18 8.70 14.05
C HIS A 152 -2.68 7.75 15.13
N ASP A 153 -1.90 6.75 15.56
CA ASP A 153 -2.38 5.74 16.51
C ASP A 153 -2.49 6.28 17.95
N THR A 154 -1.77 7.36 18.26
CA THR A 154 -1.87 8.04 19.56
C THR A 154 -3.07 8.99 19.65
N LEU A 155 -3.65 9.41 18.51
CA LEU A 155 -4.86 10.22 18.48
C LEU A 155 -6.07 9.31 18.72
N ARG A 156 -6.71 9.39 19.89
CA ARG A 156 -7.82 8.49 20.29
C ARG A 156 -9.21 9.04 20.00
N GLU A 157 -9.34 10.35 19.92
CA GLU A 157 -10.61 11.06 19.78
C GLU A 157 -10.53 12.06 18.64
N ILE A 158 -11.68 12.32 18.02
CA ILE A 158 -11.81 13.33 16.99
C ILE A 158 -11.65 14.71 17.64
N PRO A 159 -10.83 15.62 17.09
CA PRO A 159 -10.71 16.98 17.62
C PRO A 159 -12.07 17.66 17.66
N ALA A 160 -12.46 18.22 18.82
CA ALA A 160 -13.77 18.81 19.02
C ALA A 160 -14.03 19.94 17.98
N PRO A 161 -14.99 19.74 17.05
CA PRO A 161 -15.35 20.75 16.07
C PRO A 161 -16.38 21.73 16.65
N ASP A 162 -16.48 22.91 16.03
CA ASP A 162 -17.59 23.84 16.23
C ASP A 162 -18.83 23.43 15.39
N ALA A 163 -19.86 24.27 15.40
CA ALA A 163 -21.11 24.02 14.66
C ALA A 163 -20.92 23.96 13.13
N GLU A 164 -19.80 24.48 12.61
CA GLU A 164 -19.46 24.51 11.18
C GLU A 164 -18.42 23.45 10.81
N GLY A 165 -18.03 22.57 11.74
CA GLY A 165 -17.02 21.52 11.51
C GLY A 165 -15.56 21.99 11.65
N LYS A 166 -15.32 23.23 12.12
CA LYS A 166 -13.98 23.78 12.30
C LYS A 166 -13.42 23.42 13.66
N THR A 167 -12.14 23.08 13.68
CA THR A 167 -11.41 22.71 14.89
C THR A 167 -10.59 23.89 15.42
N ARG A 168 -10.04 23.77 16.63
CA ARG A 168 -9.11 24.78 17.19
C ARG A 168 -7.66 24.60 16.69
N ILE A 169 -7.47 23.82 15.63
CA ILE A 169 -6.16 23.42 15.15
C ILE A 169 -5.71 24.41 14.07
N GLU A 170 -4.48 24.89 14.20
CA GLU A 170 -3.86 25.79 13.21
C GLU A 170 -3.65 25.07 11.87
N PRO A 171 -3.94 25.73 10.74
CA PRO A 171 -3.77 25.16 9.41
C PRO A 171 -2.29 24.99 9.06
N PRO A 172 -2.00 24.15 8.04
CA PRO A 172 -0.71 24.12 7.41
C PRO A 172 -0.35 25.50 6.86
N ARG A 173 0.94 25.85 6.95
CA ARG A 173 1.40 27.17 6.50
C ARG A 173 1.17 27.34 5.00
N ALA A 174 0.76 28.55 4.60
CA ALA A 174 0.41 28.84 3.21
C ALA A 174 1.58 28.65 2.23
N ASP A 175 2.80 28.94 2.66
CA ASP A 175 4.04 28.70 1.90
C ASP A 175 4.27 27.20 1.64
N GLN A 176 4.02 26.34 2.62
CA GLN A 176 4.12 24.88 2.47
C GLN A 176 3.07 24.35 1.49
N ARG A 177 1.83 24.85 1.57
CA ARG A 177 0.75 24.49 0.62
C ARG A 177 1.10 24.90 -0.81
N ALA A 178 1.60 26.14 -0.99
CA ALA A 178 2.02 26.64 -2.29
C ALA A 178 3.22 25.86 -2.86
N MET A 179 4.18 25.48 -2.00
CA MET A 179 5.33 24.67 -2.38
C MET A 179 4.91 23.32 -2.96
N LEU A 180 4.06 22.56 -2.25
CA LEU A 180 3.61 21.24 -2.73
C LEU A 180 2.82 21.34 -4.04
N LYS A 181 1.94 22.33 -4.17
CA LYS A 181 1.22 22.60 -5.43
C LYS A 181 2.17 22.90 -6.59
N ARG A 182 3.20 23.71 -6.35
CA ARG A 182 4.22 24.02 -7.35
C ARG A 182 4.99 22.77 -7.78
N LEU A 183 5.45 21.96 -6.83
CA LEU A 183 6.19 20.72 -7.12
C LEU A 183 5.33 19.72 -7.90
N TYR A 184 4.03 19.62 -7.57
CA TYR A 184 3.08 18.80 -8.31
C TYR A 184 2.94 19.24 -9.76
N LEU A 185 2.80 20.55 -10.02
CA LEU A 185 2.76 21.09 -11.39
C LEU A 185 4.07 20.85 -12.16
N GLN A 186 5.20 20.84 -11.45
CA GLN A 186 6.52 20.55 -12.01
C GLN A 186 6.79 19.04 -12.19
N GLN A 187 5.90 18.17 -11.71
CA GLN A 187 6.06 16.72 -11.71
C GLN A 187 7.33 16.24 -10.97
N SER A 188 7.76 16.99 -9.95
CA SER A 188 8.93 16.66 -9.12
C SER A 188 8.56 15.65 -8.02
N TRP A 189 8.24 14.41 -8.40
CA TRP A 189 7.66 13.40 -7.50
C TRP A 189 8.53 13.04 -6.29
N SER A 190 9.84 12.92 -6.48
CA SER A 190 10.79 12.65 -5.38
C SER A 190 10.80 13.77 -4.34
N GLU A 191 10.82 15.03 -4.79
CA GLU A 191 10.77 16.19 -3.89
C GLU A 191 9.43 16.29 -3.17
N ILE A 192 8.31 15.97 -3.84
CA ILE A 192 6.98 15.92 -3.19
C ILE A 192 7.00 14.92 -2.06
N LEU A 193 7.53 13.70 -2.30
CA LEU A 193 7.59 12.65 -1.30
C LEU A 193 8.37 13.08 -0.05
N GLU A 194 9.54 13.69 -0.24
CA GLU A 194 10.38 14.18 0.86
C GLU A 194 9.72 15.34 1.62
N GLN A 195 9.19 16.34 0.89
CA GLN A 195 8.59 17.53 1.51
C GLN A 195 7.29 17.19 2.24
N ALA A 196 6.44 16.33 1.67
CA ALA A 196 5.19 15.91 2.29
C ALA A 196 5.45 15.09 3.56
N ASP A 197 6.42 14.17 3.54
CA ASP A 197 6.80 13.37 4.72
C ASP A 197 7.45 14.23 5.81
N SER A 198 8.30 15.18 5.43
CA SER A 198 8.86 16.19 6.34
C SER A 198 7.77 17.05 6.98
N ALA A 199 6.82 17.54 6.19
CA ALA A 199 5.70 18.32 6.68
C ALA A 199 4.81 17.50 7.63
N PHE A 200 4.54 16.23 7.30
CA PHE A 200 3.75 15.32 8.12
C PHE A 200 4.34 15.11 9.52
N SER A 201 5.66 15.15 9.68
CA SER A 201 6.35 14.99 10.97
C SER A 201 6.27 16.21 11.90
N ARG A 202 5.74 17.35 11.42
CA ARG A 202 5.76 18.65 12.12
C ARG A 202 4.36 19.14 12.46
N GLY A 203 4.26 19.94 13.53
CA GLY A 203 3.02 20.61 13.92
C GLY A 203 1.78 19.70 13.98
N ALA A 204 0.62 20.25 13.67
CA ALA A 204 -0.63 19.49 13.55
C ALA A 204 -0.87 18.93 12.13
N ASN A 205 0.13 18.98 11.26
CA ASN A 205 0.01 18.58 9.84
C ASN A 205 -0.32 17.09 9.64
N HIS A 206 -0.29 16.26 10.69
CA HIS A 206 -0.73 14.87 10.61
C HIS A 206 -2.23 14.72 10.32
N LEU A 207 -3.01 15.79 10.55
CA LEU A 207 -4.43 15.87 10.18
C LEU A 207 -4.64 16.50 8.80
N TRP A 208 -3.58 16.94 8.13
CA TRP A 208 -3.66 17.45 6.76
C TRP A 208 -3.57 16.27 5.79
N PHE A 209 -4.72 15.75 5.37
CA PHE A 209 -4.82 14.54 4.56
C PHE A 209 -4.36 14.72 3.13
N ASP A 210 -4.31 15.96 2.61
CA ASP A 210 -3.72 16.20 1.29
C ASP A 210 -2.25 15.73 1.24
N LEU A 211 -1.53 15.73 2.37
CA LEU A 211 -0.18 15.16 2.45
C LEU A 211 -0.17 13.67 2.09
N GLN A 212 -1.17 12.91 2.55
CA GLN A 212 -1.26 11.47 2.25
C GLN A 212 -1.58 11.26 0.77
N TRP A 213 -2.43 12.11 0.19
CA TRP A 213 -2.71 12.09 -1.24
C TRP A 213 -1.47 12.43 -2.08
N TYR A 214 -0.73 13.49 -1.73
CA TYR A 214 0.53 13.84 -2.39
C TYR A 214 1.57 12.72 -2.32
N ILE A 215 1.71 12.08 -1.16
CA ILE A 215 2.59 10.93 -0.97
C ILE A 215 2.14 9.77 -1.86
N HIS A 216 0.86 9.43 -1.87
CA HIS A 216 0.30 8.37 -2.71
C HIS A 216 0.56 8.63 -4.20
N GLU A 217 0.23 9.82 -4.70
CA GLU A 217 0.44 10.18 -6.10
C GLU A 217 1.93 10.15 -6.47
N ALA A 218 2.81 10.68 -5.61
CA ALA A 218 4.25 10.61 -5.84
C ALA A 218 4.75 9.16 -5.94
N LEU A 219 4.30 8.27 -5.06
CA LEU A 219 4.68 6.85 -5.07
C LEU A 219 4.19 6.15 -6.34
N MET A 220 2.93 6.36 -6.74
CA MET A 220 2.38 5.82 -8.00
C MET A 220 3.18 6.30 -9.21
N LYS A 221 3.56 7.58 -9.25
CA LYS A 221 4.35 8.15 -10.38
C LYS A 221 5.81 7.69 -10.39
N LEU A 222 6.35 7.28 -9.24
CA LEU A 222 7.66 6.66 -9.12
C LEU A 222 7.63 5.14 -9.35
N GLY A 223 6.45 4.56 -9.64
CA GLY A 223 6.28 3.12 -9.87
C GLY A 223 6.36 2.27 -8.60
N GLN A 224 6.10 2.86 -7.43
CA GLN A 224 6.13 2.19 -6.13
C GLN A 224 4.70 1.83 -5.66
N ASP A 225 3.97 1.10 -6.50
CA ASP A 225 2.54 0.82 -6.31
C ASP A 225 2.25 0.10 -4.99
N VAL A 226 3.07 -0.90 -4.63
CA VAL A 226 2.93 -1.64 -3.37
C VAL A 226 3.08 -0.71 -2.14
N THR A 227 4.00 0.25 -2.21
CA THR A 227 4.20 1.23 -1.15
C THR A 227 3.00 2.18 -1.08
N ALA A 228 2.45 2.59 -2.23
CA ALA A 228 1.25 3.43 -2.29
C ALA A 228 0.02 2.74 -1.68
N ASP A 229 -0.16 1.44 -1.92
CA ASP A 229 -1.23 0.64 -1.31
C ASP A 229 -1.12 0.59 0.23
N VAL A 230 0.11 0.54 0.77
CA VAL A 230 0.34 0.61 2.23
C VAL A 230 -0.13 1.95 2.78
N ILE A 231 0.06 3.07 2.06
CA ILE A 231 -0.43 4.39 2.46
C ILE A 231 -1.96 4.42 2.52
N ILE A 232 -2.63 3.82 1.52
CA ILE A 232 -4.09 3.65 1.51
C ILE A 232 -4.55 2.83 2.71
N ALA A 233 -3.93 1.67 2.95
CA ALA A 233 -4.32 0.77 4.03
C ALA A 233 -4.16 1.42 5.41
N ASP A 234 -3.05 2.12 5.65
CA ASP A 234 -2.80 2.85 6.89
C ASP A 234 -3.86 3.96 7.09
N LEU A 235 -4.15 4.76 6.06
CA LEU A 235 -5.15 5.83 6.15
C LEU A 235 -6.57 5.28 6.34
N LYS A 236 -6.91 4.17 5.68
CA LYS A 236 -8.19 3.46 5.85
C LYS A 236 -8.39 3.00 7.29
N GLY A 237 -7.37 2.40 7.89
CA GLY A 237 -7.41 1.97 9.29
C GLY A 237 -7.64 3.15 10.24
N PHE A 238 -6.96 4.27 9.98
CA PHE A 238 -7.08 5.49 10.78
C PHE A 238 -8.50 6.11 10.69
N LEU A 239 -9.02 6.30 9.47
CA LEU A 239 -10.34 6.91 9.25
C LEU A 239 -11.50 6.01 9.68
N ARG A 240 -11.35 4.68 9.61
CA ARG A 240 -12.33 3.74 10.19
C ARG A 240 -12.40 3.84 11.72
N ARG A 241 -11.28 4.12 12.38
CA ARG A 241 -11.23 4.29 13.84
C ARG A 241 -11.80 5.64 14.30
N LEU A 242 -11.60 6.68 13.49
CA LEU A 242 -12.03 8.05 13.76
C LEU A 242 -12.94 8.56 12.63
N THR A 243 -14.12 7.96 12.48
CA THR A 243 -15.04 8.23 11.37
C THR A 243 -15.55 9.67 11.36
N GLY A 244 -15.54 10.31 10.19
CA GLY A 244 -15.97 11.70 10.02
C GLY A 244 -14.84 12.72 10.19
N LEU A 245 -13.63 12.28 10.56
CA LEU A 245 -12.46 13.15 10.67
C LEU A 245 -12.09 13.78 9.31
N GLU A 246 -12.32 13.07 8.22
CA GLU A 246 -12.10 13.53 6.83
C GLU A 246 -12.99 14.71 6.43
N THR A 247 -14.08 14.95 7.16
CA THR A 247 -15.02 16.06 6.90
C THR A 247 -14.75 17.33 7.71
N LEU A 248 -13.77 17.29 8.62
CA LEU A 248 -13.44 18.42 9.49
C LEU A 248 -12.51 19.45 8.82
N ALA A 249 -12.43 20.62 9.43
CA ALA A 249 -11.58 21.73 9.00
C ALA A 249 -10.68 22.27 10.13
N PHE A 250 -9.60 22.93 9.73
CA PHE A 250 -8.77 23.77 10.59
C PHE A 250 -9.52 25.02 11.07
N ASN A 251 -8.91 25.77 11.99
CA ASN A 251 -9.53 26.96 12.59
C ASN A 251 -9.88 28.07 11.59
N ASP A 252 -9.17 28.15 10.46
CA ASP A 252 -9.38 29.12 9.38
C ASP A 252 -10.43 28.65 8.35
N GLY A 253 -11.00 27.46 8.53
CA GLY A 253 -11.94 26.84 7.61
C GLY A 253 -11.29 26.07 6.45
N THR A 254 -9.95 26.01 6.36
CA THR A 254 -9.28 25.09 5.44
C THR A 254 -9.69 23.66 5.81
N PRO A 255 -10.18 22.83 4.88
CA PRO A 255 -10.55 21.46 5.22
C PRO A 255 -9.31 20.60 5.48
N PHE A 256 -9.46 19.52 6.26
CA PHE A 256 -8.40 18.53 6.46
C PHE A 256 -8.05 17.78 5.16
N ALA A 257 -9.05 17.55 4.31
CA ALA A 257 -8.92 17.04 2.96
C ALA A 257 -9.59 18.01 1.98
N ASP A 258 -8.85 18.50 0.98
CA ASP A 258 -9.46 19.26 -0.12
C ASP A 258 -10.42 18.40 -0.96
N GLU A 259 -11.17 19.01 -1.87
CA GLU A 259 -12.21 18.29 -2.64
C GLU A 259 -11.66 17.08 -3.41
N VAL A 260 -10.44 17.22 -3.96
CA VAL A 260 -9.75 16.15 -4.70
C VAL A 260 -9.37 15.02 -3.75
N THR A 261 -8.76 15.36 -2.62
CA THR A 261 -8.33 14.41 -1.59
C THR A 261 -9.52 13.72 -0.95
N LEU A 262 -10.61 14.44 -0.67
CA LEU A 262 -11.83 13.87 -0.09
C LEU A 262 -12.50 12.89 -1.06
N ASN A 263 -12.57 13.22 -2.35
CA ASN A 263 -13.06 12.30 -3.36
C ASN A 263 -12.17 11.05 -3.48
N TRP A 264 -10.85 11.22 -3.45
CA TRP A 264 -9.90 10.09 -3.41
C TRP A 264 -10.09 9.22 -2.16
N ILE A 265 -10.26 9.84 -0.98
CA ILE A 265 -10.56 9.11 0.26
C ILE A 265 -11.83 8.29 0.10
N ASN A 266 -12.92 8.88 -0.38
CA ASN A 266 -14.20 8.18 -0.50
C ASN A 266 -14.18 7.05 -1.54
N THR A 267 -13.46 7.22 -2.65
CA THR A 267 -13.45 6.26 -3.77
C THR A 267 -12.36 5.21 -3.70
N ARG A 268 -11.24 5.47 -3.03
CA ARG A 268 -10.07 4.56 -3.00
C ARG A 268 -9.70 4.10 -1.60
N VAL A 269 -9.93 4.91 -0.57
CA VAL A 269 -9.51 4.59 0.81
C VAL A 269 -10.65 3.96 1.60
N LEU A 270 -11.79 4.63 1.66
CA LEU A 270 -12.98 4.19 2.39
C LEU A 270 -13.92 3.30 1.57
N ASP A 271 -13.60 3.06 0.29
CA ASP A 271 -14.39 2.15 -0.52
C ASP A 271 -14.35 0.73 0.10
N ASP A 272 -15.52 0.30 0.56
CA ASP A 272 -15.76 -0.93 1.29
C ASP A 272 -16.13 -2.08 0.34
N LEU A 273 -15.59 -2.08 -0.88
CA LEU A 273 -15.67 -3.22 -1.79
C LEU A 273 -14.84 -4.45 -1.37
N SER A 274 -14.12 -4.37 -0.23
CA SER A 274 -13.23 -5.42 0.28
C SER A 274 -13.78 -6.22 1.48
N GLY A 275 -15.07 -6.09 1.81
CA GLY A 275 -15.68 -6.86 2.90
C GLY A 275 -16.71 -7.91 2.49
N TRP A 276 -17.22 -7.85 1.24
CA TRP A 276 -18.35 -8.66 0.75
C TRP A 276 -18.14 -9.13 -0.71
N HIS A 277 -16.90 -9.44 -1.08
CA HIS A 277 -16.59 -10.38 -2.17
C HIS A 277 -15.82 -11.54 -1.52
N ASP A 278 -15.96 -12.82 -1.84
CA ASP A 278 -16.86 -13.58 -2.71
C ASP A 278 -16.35 -15.02 -2.55
N GLU A 279 -16.69 -15.72 -1.45
CA GLU A 279 -16.66 -17.18 -1.49
C GLU A 279 -18.01 -17.62 -2.05
N SER A 280 -17.99 -17.89 -3.36
CA SER A 280 -19.09 -18.45 -4.15
C SER A 280 -20.15 -17.43 -4.54
N THR A 281 -19.94 -16.71 -5.63
CA THR A 281 -20.46 -17.03 -6.95
C THR A 281 -19.64 -16.27 -7.99
N SER A 282 -18.92 -16.99 -8.84
CA SER A 282 -18.20 -16.53 -10.03
C SER A 282 -18.66 -15.17 -10.57
N THR A 283 -18.13 -14.09 -10.01
CA THR A 283 -18.18 -12.77 -10.61
C THR A 283 -17.11 -12.79 -11.69
N VAL A 284 -17.54 -13.19 -12.90
CA VAL A 284 -16.85 -12.76 -14.11
C VAL A 284 -16.78 -11.26 -14.00
N SER A 285 -15.58 -10.79 -13.66
CA SER A 285 -15.07 -9.44 -13.81
C SER A 285 -15.98 -8.61 -14.71
N MET A 286 -16.81 -7.77 -14.07
CA MET A 286 -17.25 -6.52 -14.66
C MET A 286 -16.02 -5.60 -14.68
N ALA A 287 -14.98 -5.99 -15.41
CA ALA A 287 -14.28 -5.03 -16.22
C ALA A 287 -15.39 -4.45 -17.09
N GLU A 288 -15.77 -3.21 -16.82
CA GLU A 288 -16.55 -2.43 -17.77
C GLU A 288 -15.76 -2.46 -19.08
N ASN A 289 -16.12 -3.40 -19.96
CA ASN A 289 -15.92 -3.25 -21.39
C ASN A 289 -16.76 -2.03 -21.75
N ASP A 290 -16.21 -0.83 -21.56
CA ASP A 290 -16.87 0.40 -21.93
C ASP A 290 -17.04 0.37 -23.45
N ILE A 291 -18.23 -0.03 -23.89
CA ILE A 291 -18.56 -0.23 -25.29
C ILE A 291 -18.27 1.06 -26.07
N LEU A 292 -18.45 2.23 -25.44
CA LEU A 292 -18.18 3.51 -26.08
C LEU A 292 -16.68 3.79 -26.20
N ALA A 293 -15.83 3.21 -25.35
CA ALA A 293 -14.37 3.31 -25.46
C ALA A 293 -13.80 2.60 -26.70
N LEU A 294 -14.61 1.79 -27.40
CA LEU A 294 -14.24 1.13 -28.66
C LEU A 294 -14.36 2.03 -29.89
N GLU A 295 -14.84 3.27 -29.73
CA GLU A 295 -14.98 4.23 -30.81
C GLU A 295 -13.72 4.47 -31.65
N PRO A 296 -12.51 4.72 -31.09
CA PRO A 296 -11.31 4.90 -31.90
C PRO A 296 -10.98 3.66 -32.75
N GLU A 297 -11.10 2.46 -32.17
CA GLU A 297 -10.85 1.19 -32.88
C GLU A 297 -11.89 0.97 -34.00
N ALA A 298 -13.17 1.27 -33.73
CA ALA A 298 -14.24 1.18 -34.72
C ALA A 298 -14.05 2.17 -35.88
N LEU A 299 -13.56 3.38 -35.59
CA LEU A 299 -13.26 4.39 -36.62
C LEU A 299 -12.08 3.98 -37.49
N GLU A 300 -11.02 3.44 -36.88
CA GLU A 300 -9.86 2.94 -37.59
C GLU A 300 -10.25 1.76 -38.49
N LYS A 301 -11.03 0.81 -37.97
CA LYS A 301 -11.54 -0.32 -38.77
C LYS A 301 -12.44 0.16 -39.91
N ALA A 302 -13.26 1.18 -39.67
CA ALA A 302 -14.10 1.76 -40.72
C ALA A 302 -13.30 2.46 -41.82
N ASP A 303 -12.11 3.00 -41.52
CA ASP A 303 -11.20 3.56 -42.53
C ASP A 303 -10.55 2.49 -43.39
N HIS A 304 -10.19 1.35 -42.80
CA HIS A 304 -9.47 0.28 -43.50
C HIS A 304 -10.38 -0.72 -44.22
N GLU A 305 -11.49 -1.12 -43.60
CA GLU A 305 -12.36 -2.22 -44.05
C GLU A 305 -13.78 -1.76 -44.41
N GLY A 306 -14.12 -0.50 -44.16
CA GLY A 306 -15.45 0.07 -44.40
C GLY A 306 -16.45 -0.15 -43.26
N LEU A 307 -17.58 0.54 -43.37
CA LEU A 307 -18.63 0.57 -42.34
C LEU A 307 -19.32 -0.78 -42.13
N ASP A 308 -19.58 -1.52 -43.21
CA ASP A 308 -20.29 -2.80 -43.13
C ASP A 308 -19.48 -3.86 -42.35
N ALA A 309 -18.17 -3.94 -42.60
CA ALA A 309 -17.26 -4.82 -41.87
C ALA A 309 -17.14 -4.42 -40.40
N THR A 310 -17.10 -3.11 -40.13
CA THR A 310 -17.04 -2.56 -38.77
C THR A 310 -18.30 -2.89 -37.97
N PHE A 311 -19.49 -2.77 -38.57
CA PHE A 311 -20.75 -3.10 -37.92
C PHE A 311 -20.92 -4.58 -37.65
N GLN A 312 -20.52 -5.44 -38.60
CA GLN A 312 -20.51 -6.89 -38.38
C GLN A 312 -19.56 -7.27 -37.24
N TRP A 313 -18.39 -6.64 -37.18
CA TRP A 313 -17.43 -6.85 -36.11
C TRP A 313 -17.96 -6.40 -34.73
N LEU A 314 -18.60 -5.23 -34.65
CA LEU A 314 -19.24 -4.75 -33.43
C LEU A 314 -20.33 -5.71 -32.95
N GLN A 315 -21.15 -6.25 -33.86
CA GLN A 315 -22.25 -7.17 -33.55
C GLN A 315 -21.80 -8.59 -33.19
N ALA A 316 -20.65 -9.04 -33.70
CA ALA A 316 -20.13 -10.39 -33.46
C ALA A 316 -19.44 -10.57 -32.10
N ARG A 317 -19.36 -9.52 -31.26
CA ARG A 317 -18.65 -9.57 -29.99
C ARG A 317 -19.41 -10.41 -28.94
N PRO A 318 -18.75 -11.41 -28.31
CA PRO A 318 -19.35 -12.19 -27.24
C PRO A 318 -19.48 -11.36 -25.95
N GLY A 319 -20.54 -11.60 -25.17
CA GLY A 319 -20.76 -10.96 -23.86
C GLY A 319 -21.66 -9.72 -23.85
N MET A 320 -22.13 -9.24 -25.01
CA MET A 320 -23.04 -8.07 -25.13
C MET A 320 -24.52 -8.48 -25.13
N GLY A 321 -24.93 -9.22 -24.10
CA GLY A 321 -26.27 -9.80 -24.01
C GLY A 321 -27.34 -8.87 -23.43
N SER A 322 -26.93 -7.89 -22.61
CA SER A 322 -27.87 -7.06 -21.85
C SER A 322 -28.56 -6.00 -22.73
N ALA A 323 -29.71 -5.50 -22.28
CA ALA A 323 -30.42 -4.43 -22.97
C ALA A 323 -29.57 -3.14 -23.04
N LYS A 324 -28.82 -2.84 -21.97
CA LYS A 324 -27.85 -1.74 -21.91
C LYS A 324 -26.76 -1.91 -22.99
N ASP A 325 -26.16 -3.08 -23.09
CA ASP A 325 -25.05 -3.32 -24.02
C ASP A 325 -25.49 -3.16 -25.47
N LYS A 326 -26.66 -3.71 -25.81
CA LYS A 326 -27.25 -3.59 -27.15
C LYS A 326 -27.54 -2.14 -27.52
N TRP A 327 -28.06 -1.36 -26.57
CA TRP A 327 -28.34 0.05 -26.77
C TRP A 327 -27.04 0.86 -26.98
N LEU A 328 -26.02 0.64 -26.14
CA LEU A 328 -24.72 1.30 -26.26
C LEU A 328 -23.97 0.92 -27.55
N LEU A 329 -24.05 -0.34 -27.98
CA LEU A 329 -23.47 -0.79 -29.23
C LEU A 329 -24.10 -0.09 -30.43
N ARG A 330 -25.43 0.08 -30.41
CA ARG A 330 -26.15 0.76 -31.49
C ARG A 330 -25.90 2.28 -31.49
N LEU A 331 -25.66 2.88 -30.32
CA LEU A 331 -25.17 4.25 -30.20
C LEU A 331 -23.75 4.40 -30.80
N LEU A 332 -22.85 3.46 -30.51
CA LEU A 332 -21.51 3.46 -31.09
C LEU A 332 -21.56 3.38 -32.62
N MET A 333 -22.40 2.51 -33.17
CA MET A 333 -22.61 2.40 -34.62
C MET A 333 -23.10 3.73 -35.23
N ALA A 334 -23.99 4.44 -34.54
CA ALA A 334 -24.48 5.74 -34.99
C ALA A 334 -23.37 6.81 -35.02
N ARG A 335 -22.52 6.86 -33.98
CA ARG A 335 -21.39 7.79 -33.91
C ARG A 335 -20.37 7.54 -35.02
N VAL A 336 -20.06 6.27 -35.29
CA VAL A 336 -19.15 5.89 -36.39
C VAL A 336 -19.76 6.25 -37.75
N ALA A 337 -21.06 6.00 -37.96
CA ALA A 337 -21.76 6.38 -39.19
C ALA A 337 -21.74 7.89 -39.44
N GLU A 338 -21.99 8.69 -38.40
CA GLU A 338 -21.94 10.16 -38.46
C GLU A 338 -20.54 10.65 -38.84
N GLN A 339 -19.49 10.15 -38.17
CA GLN A 339 -18.12 10.59 -38.42
C GLN A 339 -17.57 10.16 -39.80
N LYS A 340 -18.10 9.07 -40.39
CA LYS A 340 -17.80 8.67 -41.76
C LYS A 340 -18.72 9.30 -42.81
N GLY A 341 -19.56 10.27 -42.42
CA GLY A 341 -20.41 11.04 -43.33
C GLY A 341 -21.65 10.31 -43.86
N LYS A 342 -22.09 9.22 -43.20
CA LYS A 342 -23.33 8.49 -43.51
C LYS A 342 -24.49 9.00 -42.65
N ASN A 343 -24.83 10.27 -42.85
CA ASN A 343 -25.75 11.00 -41.98
C ASN A 343 -27.17 10.41 -41.93
N GLU A 344 -27.72 9.94 -43.06
CA GLU A 344 -29.04 9.30 -43.09
C GLU A 344 -29.10 8.02 -42.24
N LEU A 345 -28.03 7.21 -42.28
CA LEU A 345 -27.94 6.00 -41.48
C LEU A 345 -27.79 6.33 -39.99
N ALA A 346 -26.98 7.33 -39.65
CA ALA A 346 -26.86 7.83 -38.29
C ALA A 346 -28.20 8.34 -37.75
N LEU A 347 -28.97 9.11 -38.54
CA LEU A 347 -30.30 9.60 -38.17
C LEU A 347 -31.28 8.46 -37.89
N HIS A 348 -31.30 7.42 -38.72
CA HIS A 348 -32.14 6.26 -38.48
C HIS A 348 -31.76 5.50 -37.20
N LEU A 349 -30.47 5.29 -36.95
CA LEU A 349 -29.99 4.64 -35.73
C LEU A 349 -30.32 5.46 -34.47
N LEU A 350 -30.11 6.77 -34.51
CA LEU A 350 -30.42 7.67 -33.40
C LEU A 350 -31.92 7.78 -33.14
N GLY A 351 -32.75 7.84 -34.18
CA GLY A 351 -34.21 7.88 -34.05
C GLY A 351 -34.79 6.62 -33.40
N GLU A 352 -34.24 5.44 -33.72
CA GLU A 352 -34.60 4.20 -33.04
C GLU A 352 -34.19 4.23 -31.56
N LEU A 353 -32.96 4.67 -31.26
CA LEU A 353 -32.46 4.78 -29.89
C LEU A 353 -33.31 5.71 -29.02
N ASP A 354 -33.76 6.84 -29.58
CA ASP A 354 -34.63 7.81 -28.90
C ASP A 354 -36.00 7.19 -28.58
N SER A 355 -36.58 6.45 -29.52
CA SER A 355 -37.84 5.71 -29.29
C SER A 355 -37.70 4.63 -28.21
N LEU A 356 -36.58 3.90 -28.21
CA LEU A 356 -36.32 2.84 -27.23
C LEU A 356 -36.06 3.40 -25.83
N ALA A 357 -35.40 4.56 -25.73
CA ALA A 357 -35.10 5.22 -24.46
C ALA A 357 -36.37 5.50 -23.63
N GLN A 358 -37.51 5.70 -24.28
CA GLN A 358 -38.81 5.91 -23.60
C GLN A 358 -39.36 4.63 -22.96
N THR A 359 -38.89 3.45 -23.36
CA THR A 359 -39.43 2.14 -22.94
C THR A 359 -38.51 1.34 -22.03
N ILE A 360 -37.21 1.68 -21.97
CA ILE A 360 -36.22 0.98 -21.16
C ILE A 360 -36.46 1.29 -19.68
N THR A 361 -36.60 0.23 -18.89
CA THR A 361 -36.77 0.31 -17.43
C THR A 361 -35.44 0.07 -16.70
N LEU A 362 -35.33 0.58 -15.47
CA LEU A 362 -34.17 0.34 -14.59
C LEU A 362 -33.86 -1.15 -14.38
N THR A 363 -34.88 -2.01 -14.42
CA THR A 363 -34.71 -3.47 -14.35
C THR A 363 -33.92 -4.05 -15.53
N GLN A 364 -34.00 -3.42 -16.70
CA GLN A 364 -33.28 -3.82 -17.90
C GLN A 364 -31.90 -3.15 -18.00
N TRP A 365 -31.77 -1.96 -17.40
CA TRP A 365 -30.56 -1.14 -17.50
C TRP A 365 -29.51 -1.43 -16.42
N THR A 366 -29.95 -1.53 -15.15
CA THR A 366 -29.08 -1.75 -13.98
C THR A 366 -29.75 -2.71 -12.99
N PRO A 367 -29.95 -4.00 -13.38
CA PRO A 367 -30.60 -4.99 -12.53
C PRO A 367 -29.89 -5.17 -11.18
N SER A 368 -28.56 -5.05 -11.13
CA SER A 368 -27.75 -5.15 -9.91
C SER A 368 -28.06 -4.07 -8.87
N LEU A 369 -28.14 -2.80 -9.28
CA LEU A 369 -28.50 -1.70 -8.39
C LEU A 369 -29.95 -1.85 -7.88
N LEU A 370 -30.85 -2.28 -8.75
CA LEU A 370 -32.25 -2.48 -8.38
C LEU A 370 -32.40 -3.67 -7.41
N PHE A 371 -31.58 -4.71 -7.57
CA PHE A 371 -31.45 -5.80 -6.60
C PHE A 371 -30.97 -5.29 -5.24
N GLU A 372 -29.92 -4.45 -5.22
CA GLU A 372 -29.39 -3.85 -3.99
C GLU A 372 -30.45 -3.02 -3.25
N VAL A 373 -31.19 -2.17 -3.97
CA VAL A 373 -32.26 -1.35 -3.38
C VAL A 373 -33.32 -2.24 -2.72
N LYS A 374 -33.77 -3.29 -3.42
CA LYS A 374 -34.79 -4.23 -2.91
C LYS A 374 -34.27 -5.05 -1.73
N SER A 375 -33.03 -5.52 -1.77
CA SER A 375 -32.43 -6.35 -0.71
C SER A 375 -32.19 -5.54 0.56
N ARG A 376 -31.70 -4.29 0.45
CA ARG A 376 -31.54 -3.38 1.59
C ARG A 376 -32.90 -3.01 2.21
N ARG A 377 -33.92 -2.72 1.39
CA ARG A 377 -35.28 -2.46 1.89
C ARG A 377 -35.85 -3.68 2.64
N LEU A 378 -35.71 -4.88 2.08
CA LEU A 378 -36.16 -6.12 2.72
C LEU A 378 -35.47 -6.34 4.08
N ARG A 379 -34.16 -6.09 4.18
CA ARG A 379 -33.41 -6.18 5.44
C ARG A 379 -33.97 -5.25 6.51
N LEU A 380 -34.24 -4.00 6.16
CA LEU A 380 -34.81 -3.02 7.10
C LEU A 380 -36.22 -3.39 7.55
N LEU A 381 -37.04 -3.95 6.65
CA LEU A 381 -38.38 -4.44 7.01
C LEU A 381 -38.30 -5.64 7.95
N ARG A 382 -37.39 -6.59 7.73
CA ARG A 382 -37.13 -7.71 8.65
C ARG A 382 -36.71 -7.24 10.05
N MET A 383 -35.85 -6.22 10.12
CA MET A 383 -35.43 -5.61 11.39
C MET A 383 -36.56 -4.89 12.13
N LYS A 384 -37.54 -4.33 11.41
CA LYS A 384 -38.74 -3.73 12.02
C LYS A 384 -39.71 -4.80 12.51
N ALA A 385 -39.94 -5.83 11.70
CA ALA A 385 -40.81 -6.95 12.02
C ALA A 385 -40.33 -7.76 13.25
N SER A 386 -39.02 -7.84 13.50
CA SER A 386 -38.49 -8.54 14.69
C SER A 386 -38.74 -7.82 16.02
N ARG A 387 -39.14 -6.54 15.99
CA ARG A 387 -39.34 -5.71 17.19
C ARG A 387 -40.80 -5.68 17.69
N SER A 388 -41.76 -6.15 16.89
CA SER A 388 -43.20 -6.06 17.18
C SER A 388 -43.98 -7.08 16.34
N GLU A 389 -44.75 -7.96 16.99
CA GLU A 389 -45.59 -8.96 16.31
C GLU A 389 -46.74 -8.32 15.50
N ILE A 390 -47.21 -7.14 15.92
CA ILE A 390 -48.18 -6.35 15.17
C ILE A 390 -47.55 -5.83 13.88
N ASP A 391 -46.31 -5.33 13.94
CA ASP A 391 -45.60 -4.87 12.76
C ASP A 391 -45.21 -6.01 11.82
N LYS A 392 -44.89 -7.19 12.35
CA LYS A 392 -44.61 -8.39 11.56
C LYS A 392 -45.80 -8.78 10.70
N SER A 393 -46.99 -8.91 11.27
CA SER A 393 -48.21 -9.24 10.51
C SER A 393 -48.55 -8.18 9.45
N ARG A 394 -48.26 -6.91 9.72
CA ARG A 394 -48.52 -5.79 8.80
C ARG A 394 -47.51 -5.71 7.64
N LEU A 395 -46.24 -5.98 7.88
CA LEU A 395 -45.15 -5.84 6.91
C LEU A 395 -44.90 -7.10 6.07
N GLN A 396 -45.43 -8.25 6.49
CA GLN A 396 -45.31 -9.54 5.81
C GLN A 396 -45.63 -9.50 4.29
N PRO A 397 -46.76 -8.93 3.81
CA PRO A 397 -47.08 -8.93 2.38
C PRO A 397 -46.08 -8.10 1.56
N GLU A 398 -45.55 -7.02 2.12
CA GLU A 398 -44.54 -6.18 1.47
C GLU A 398 -43.18 -6.90 1.37
N MET A 399 -42.82 -7.66 2.41
CA MET A 399 -41.62 -8.49 2.43
C MET A 399 -41.69 -9.62 1.40
N GLU A 400 -42.84 -10.27 1.25
CA GLU A 400 -43.07 -11.32 0.24
C GLU A 400 -43.00 -10.76 -1.19
N GLN A 401 -43.58 -9.58 -1.43
CA GLN A 401 -43.50 -8.91 -2.73
C GLN A 401 -42.05 -8.52 -3.10
N LEU A 402 -41.26 -8.07 -2.13
CA LEU A 402 -39.85 -7.74 -2.34
C LEU A 402 -39.01 -9.00 -2.63
N LEU A 403 -39.25 -10.09 -1.91
CA LEU A 403 -38.61 -11.39 -2.17
C LEU A 403 -38.95 -11.90 -3.57
N ALA A 404 -40.23 -11.88 -3.98
CA ALA A 404 -40.62 -12.26 -5.33
C ALA A 404 -39.93 -11.40 -6.40
N GLY A 405 -39.78 -10.11 -6.15
CA GLY A 405 -39.06 -9.19 -7.03
C GLY A 405 -37.55 -9.43 -7.09
N LEU A 406 -36.92 -9.85 -5.99
CA LEU A 406 -35.50 -10.23 -5.96
C LEU A 406 -35.26 -11.52 -6.73
N ILE A 407 -36.12 -12.53 -6.53
CA ILE A 407 -36.06 -13.82 -7.24
C ILE A 407 -36.21 -13.61 -8.75
N ALA A 408 -37.07 -12.69 -9.19
CA ALA A 408 -37.24 -12.36 -10.60
C ALA A 408 -36.01 -11.70 -11.24
N ILE A 409 -35.16 -11.04 -10.45
CA ILE A 409 -33.93 -10.38 -10.93
C ILE A 409 -32.76 -11.37 -10.92
N ASP A 410 -32.60 -12.09 -9.81
CA ASP A 410 -31.55 -13.08 -9.64
C ASP A 410 -32.01 -14.20 -8.68
N PRO A 411 -32.45 -15.35 -9.20
CA PRO A 411 -32.85 -16.49 -8.38
C PRO A 411 -31.72 -17.07 -7.52
N ALA A 412 -30.47 -17.04 -8.00
CA ALA A 412 -29.34 -17.66 -7.31
C ALA A 412 -28.94 -16.84 -6.08
N SER A 413 -28.80 -15.52 -6.25
CA SER A 413 -28.51 -14.60 -5.15
C SER A 413 -29.67 -14.49 -4.15
N SER A 414 -30.92 -14.72 -4.60
CA SER A 414 -32.11 -14.67 -3.75
C SER A 414 -32.30 -15.90 -2.86
N ALA A 415 -31.68 -17.04 -3.19
CA ALA A 415 -31.80 -18.28 -2.41
C ALA A 415 -31.28 -18.10 -0.97
N VAL A 416 -30.20 -17.33 -0.79
CA VAL A 416 -29.62 -16.98 0.51
C VAL A 416 -30.57 -16.12 1.36
N LEU A 417 -31.44 -15.34 0.71
CA LEU A 417 -32.39 -14.46 1.38
C LEU A 417 -33.67 -15.18 1.81
N CYS A 418 -33.92 -16.41 1.34
CA CYS A 418 -35.11 -17.20 1.64
C CYS A 418 -35.00 -18.03 2.93
N GLY A 419 -33.83 -18.03 3.60
CA GLY A 419 -33.56 -18.72 4.86
C GLY A 419 -33.94 -17.95 6.12
#